data_AF-A0A0R0IMV1-F1
#
_entry.id   AF-A0A0R0IMV1-F1
#
_cell.length_a   1.000
_cell.length_b   1.000
_cell.length_c   1.000
_cell.angle_alpha   90.00
_cell.angle_beta   90.00
_cell.angle_gamma   90.00
#
_symmetry.space_group_name_H-M   'P 1'
#
loop_
_entity.id
_entity.type
_entity.pdbx_description
1 polymer ?
#
loop_
_entity_poly.entity_id
_entity_poly.type
_entity_poly.pdbx_seq_one_letter_code
_entity_poly.pdbx_strand_id
1 'polypeptide(L)'
;MSSSASEAQTHAMVFLAISTRLFMTEEFTLSLITRIFGVDIVVLSNNYASSLFCLDELAYTLECRERKNLLVLPIFYNLNPSHVRHQKGSYDEALAKHARRFQHNPEKLHKWKMALRQVADLSGF
;
A
#
# COMPACT_ATOMS: atom_id res chain seq x y z
N MET A 1 -12.47 -2.27 -27.81
CA MET A 1 -11.01 -2.21 -28.02
C MET A 1 -10.28 -1.39 -26.95
N SER A 2 -10.94 -0.49 -26.21
CA SER A 2 -10.34 0.27 -25.11
C SER A 2 -9.98 -0.58 -23.87
N SER A 3 -10.78 -1.62 -23.56
CA SER A 3 -10.59 -2.47 -22.38
C SER A 3 -9.26 -3.23 -22.37
N SER A 4 -8.82 -3.76 -23.52
CA SER A 4 -7.60 -4.58 -23.60
C SER A 4 -6.32 -3.76 -23.44
N ALA A 5 -6.34 -2.50 -23.85
CA ALA A 5 -5.19 -1.60 -23.68
C ALA A 5 -5.01 -1.20 -22.22
N SER A 6 -6.10 -0.96 -21.46
CA SER A 6 -6.00 -0.63 -20.04
C SER A 6 -5.51 -1.83 -19.22
N GLU A 7 -5.99 -3.05 -19.54
CA GLU A 7 -5.50 -4.28 -18.90
C GLU A 7 -4.00 -4.50 -19.14
N ALA A 8 -3.53 -4.35 -20.38
CA ALA A 8 -2.11 -4.49 -20.70
C ALA A 8 -1.24 -3.45 -19.96
N GLN A 9 -1.70 -2.20 -19.85
CA GLN A 9 -1.02 -1.17 -19.07
C GLN A 9 -1.01 -1.48 -17.57
N THR A 10 -2.13 -1.96 -17.01
CA THR A 10 -2.18 -2.39 -15.60
C THR A 10 -1.22 -3.55 -15.36
N HIS A 11 -1.19 -4.55 -16.24
CA HIS A 11 -0.24 -5.67 -16.13
C HIS A 11 1.21 -5.22 -16.27
N ALA A 12 1.53 -4.30 -17.19
CA ALA A 12 2.88 -3.75 -17.31
C ALA A 12 3.27 -2.94 -16.06
N MET A 13 2.36 -2.13 -15.51
CA MET A 13 2.60 -1.35 -14.30
C MET A 13 2.79 -2.25 -13.07
N VAL A 14 1.99 -3.31 -12.95
CA VAL A 14 2.13 -4.31 -11.89
C VAL A 14 3.39 -5.13 -12.08
N PHE A 15 3.73 -5.55 -13.31
CA PHE A 15 4.97 -6.27 -13.58
C PHE A 15 6.19 -5.40 -13.26
N LEU A 16 6.18 -4.11 -13.61
CA LEU A 16 7.24 -3.18 -13.20
C LEU A 16 7.30 -3.03 -11.68
N ALA A 17 6.16 -2.88 -11.00
CA ALA A 17 6.11 -2.72 -9.54
C ALA A 17 6.48 -4.00 -8.76
N ILE A 18 6.17 -5.17 -9.32
CA ILE A 18 6.55 -6.47 -8.76
C ILE A 18 7.99 -6.79 -9.12
N SER A 19 8.46 -6.48 -10.33
CA SER A 19 9.85 -6.68 -10.74
C SER A 19 10.80 -5.82 -9.89
N THR A 20 10.40 -4.59 -9.55
CA THR A 20 11.14 -3.77 -8.58
C THR A 20 11.08 -4.31 -7.15
N ARG A 21 10.03 -5.07 -6.78
CA ARG A 21 9.94 -5.75 -5.48
C ARG A 21 10.52 -7.18 -5.44
N LEU A 22 10.75 -7.86 -6.56
CA LEU A 22 11.26 -9.25 -6.58
C LEU A 22 12.75 -9.35 -6.89
N PHE A 23 13.38 -8.31 -7.45
CA PHE A 23 14.85 -8.22 -7.52
C PHE A 23 15.48 -7.88 -6.14
N MET A 24 14.94 -8.51 -5.08
CA MET A 24 15.29 -8.41 -3.66
C MET A 24 16.59 -9.18 -3.35
N THR A 25 17.71 -8.81 -3.98
CA THR A 25 19.05 -9.15 -3.44
C THR A 25 19.99 -7.95 -3.36
N GLU A 26 19.55 -6.74 -3.73
CA GLU A 26 20.20 -5.47 -3.37
C GLU A 26 19.25 -4.57 -2.57
N GLU A 27 18.59 -5.18 -1.58
CA GLU A 27 17.42 -4.77 -0.78
C GLU A 27 17.29 -3.31 -0.30
N PHE A 28 18.30 -2.45 -0.45
CA PHE A 28 18.20 -1.05 -0.05
C PHE A 28 18.17 -0.07 -1.22
N THR A 29 18.74 -0.41 -2.38
CA THR A 29 18.98 0.60 -3.42
C THR A 29 17.70 1.08 -4.07
N LEU A 30 16.74 0.22 -4.41
CA LEU A 30 15.54 0.66 -5.13
C LEU A 30 14.56 1.45 -4.26
N SER A 31 14.26 0.99 -3.04
CA SER A 31 13.42 1.79 -2.13
C SER A 31 14.10 3.12 -1.79
N LEU A 32 15.44 3.15 -1.70
CA LEU A 32 16.19 4.41 -1.63
C LEU A 32 16.05 5.23 -2.91
N ILE A 33 16.24 4.65 -4.09
CA ILE A 33 16.21 5.33 -5.39
C ILE A 33 14.83 5.93 -5.63
N THR A 34 13.75 5.18 -5.43
CA THR A 34 12.38 5.69 -5.58
C THR A 34 12.13 6.82 -4.58
N ARG A 35 12.58 6.66 -3.32
CA ARG A 35 12.50 7.74 -2.31
C ARG A 35 13.39 8.94 -2.63
N ILE A 36 14.53 8.75 -3.31
CA ILE A 36 15.41 9.82 -3.82
C ILE A 36 14.71 10.59 -4.94
N PHE A 37 14.04 9.90 -5.85
CA PHE A 37 13.20 10.52 -6.87
C PHE A 37 11.89 11.09 -6.32
N GLY A 38 11.66 10.96 -5.01
CA GLY A 38 10.49 11.50 -4.34
C GLY A 38 9.19 10.78 -4.71
N VAL A 39 9.25 9.52 -5.17
CA VAL A 39 8.07 8.73 -5.50
C VAL A 39 8.10 7.42 -4.71
N ASP A 40 7.02 7.07 -4.03
CA ASP A 40 6.88 5.78 -3.35
C ASP A 40 5.67 5.02 -3.90
N ILE A 41 5.88 3.79 -4.34
CA ILE A 41 4.84 2.97 -4.97
C ILE A 41 4.35 1.92 -3.98
N VAL A 42 3.09 2.07 -3.57
CA VAL A 42 2.45 1.16 -2.61
C VAL A 42 1.54 0.21 -3.36
N VAL A 43 1.96 -1.05 -3.50
CA VAL A 43 1.14 -2.10 -4.11
C VAL A 43 0.26 -2.72 -3.03
N LEU A 44 -1.02 -2.38 -3.05
CA LEU A 44 -2.06 -2.92 -2.19
C LEU A 44 -2.60 -4.20 -2.84
N SER A 45 -2.62 -5.29 -2.07
CA SER A 45 -3.15 -6.60 -2.47
C SER A 45 -4.15 -7.10 -1.41
N ASN A 46 -4.98 -8.10 -1.75
CA ASN A 46 -5.97 -8.65 -0.81
C ASN A 46 -5.37 -9.10 0.54
N ASN A 47 -4.10 -9.52 0.57
CA ASN A 47 -3.41 -9.95 1.79
C ASN A 47 -2.53 -8.87 2.44
N TYR A 48 -2.46 -7.65 1.89
CA TYR A 48 -1.56 -6.59 2.39
C TYR A 48 -1.73 -6.34 3.89
N ALA A 49 -2.99 -6.20 4.35
CA ALA A 49 -3.31 -5.92 5.75
C ALA A 49 -3.00 -7.09 6.71
N SER A 50 -2.76 -8.30 6.21
CA SER A 50 -2.35 -9.43 7.07
C SER A 50 -0.90 -9.29 7.57
N SER A 51 -0.06 -8.55 6.83
CA SER A 51 1.35 -8.33 7.17
C SER A 51 1.51 -7.09 8.06
N LEU A 52 2.01 -7.30 9.28
CA LEU A 52 2.33 -6.20 10.20
C LEU A 52 3.41 -5.29 9.61
N PHE A 53 4.40 -5.87 8.93
CA PHE A 53 5.45 -5.12 8.27
C PHE A 53 4.88 -4.18 7.21
N CYS A 54 3.96 -4.66 6.37
CA CYS A 54 3.35 -3.84 5.33
C CYS A 54 2.51 -2.69 5.92
N LEU A 55 1.77 -2.94 7.00
CA LEU A 55 0.99 -1.90 7.68
C LEU A 55 1.89 -0.83 8.34
N ASP A 56 2.99 -1.26 8.97
CA ASP A 56 3.96 -0.35 9.57
C ASP A 56 4.75 0.44 8.50
N GLU A 57 5.13 -0.20 7.38
CA GLU A 57 5.74 0.43 6.20
C GLU A 57 4.82 1.52 5.64
N LEU A 58 3.54 1.20 5.41
CA LEU A 58 2.56 2.16 4.89
C LEU A 58 2.41 3.39 5.79
N ALA A 59 2.26 3.15 7.10
CA ALA A 59 2.10 4.22 8.09
C ALA A 59 3.34 5.11 8.13
N TYR A 60 4.53 4.53 8.02
CA TYR A 60 5.79 5.27 7.98
C TYR A 60 5.97 6.05 6.67
N THR A 61 5.63 5.47 5.51
CA THR A 61 5.68 6.14 4.21
C THR A 61 4.79 7.39 4.20
N LEU A 62 3.55 7.28 4.69
CA LEU A 62 2.63 8.41 4.73
C LEU A 62 3.06 9.50 5.72
N GLU A 63 3.62 9.12 6.86
CA GLU A 63 4.20 10.08 7.81
C GLU A 63 5.42 10.80 7.19
N CYS A 64 6.22 10.11 6.40
CA CYS A 64 7.35 10.72 5.67
C CYS A 64 6.88 11.64 4.54
N ARG A 65 5.76 11.31 3.87
CA ARG A 65 5.20 12.10 2.77
C ARG A 65 4.93 13.53 3.18
N GLU A 66 4.30 13.74 4.33
CA GLU A 66 3.98 15.06 4.86
C GLU A 66 5.23 15.91 5.11
N ARG A 67 6.38 15.27 5.38
CA ARG A 67 7.63 15.96 5.72
C ARG A 67 8.58 16.16 4.54
N LYS A 68 8.49 15.34 3.49
CA LYS A 68 9.54 15.21 2.45
C LYS A 68 9.07 15.40 1.01
N ASN A 69 7.88 15.94 0.77
CA ASN A 69 7.31 16.08 -0.59
C ASN A 69 7.33 14.77 -1.40
N LEU A 70 7.07 13.63 -0.76
CA LEU A 70 7.01 12.34 -1.44
C LEU A 70 5.66 12.18 -2.15
N LEU A 71 5.69 11.87 -3.44
CA LEU A 71 4.53 11.42 -4.20
C LEU A 71 4.31 9.93 -3.89
N VAL A 72 3.25 9.62 -3.14
CA VAL A 72 2.86 8.23 -2.88
C VAL A 72 1.84 7.81 -3.94
N LEU A 73 2.15 6.76 -4.70
CA LEU A 73 1.29 6.20 -5.73
C LEU A 73 0.75 4.83 -5.28
N PRO A 74 -0.54 4.73 -4.89
CA PRO A 74 -1.16 3.45 -4.65
C PRO A 74 -1.42 2.69 -5.96
N ILE A 75 -1.12 1.39 -5.96
CA ILE A 75 -1.53 0.44 -6.99
C ILE A 75 -2.42 -0.61 -6.32
N PHE A 76 -3.65 -0.75 -6.78
CA PHE A 76 -4.60 -1.74 -6.25
C PHE A 76 -4.56 -3.00 -7.11
N TYR A 77 -3.90 -4.04 -6.61
CA TYR A 77 -3.72 -5.29 -7.32
C TYR A 77 -4.88 -6.26 -7.06
N ASN A 78 -5.73 -6.44 -8.08
CA ASN A 78 -6.89 -7.35 -8.05
C ASN A 78 -7.81 -7.12 -6.83
N LEU A 79 -8.08 -5.85 -6.51
CA LEU A 79 -8.97 -5.47 -5.42
C LEU A 79 -9.61 -4.11 -5.70
N ASN A 80 -10.81 -3.91 -5.17
CA ASN A 80 -11.53 -2.64 -5.31
C ASN A 80 -10.95 -1.61 -4.32
N PRO A 81 -10.50 -0.40 -4.77
CA PRO A 81 -9.97 0.64 -3.87
C PRO A 81 -10.88 0.97 -2.69
N SER A 82 -12.21 0.87 -2.87
CA SER A 82 -13.19 1.09 -1.81
C SER A 82 -13.07 0.08 -0.66
N HIS A 83 -12.56 -1.13 -0.89
CA HIS A 83 -12.28 -2.10 0.16
C HIS A 83 -11.09 -1.66 1.03
N VAL A 84 -10.09 -1.01 0.44
CA VAL A 84 -8.97 -0.43 1.21
C VAL A 84 -9.45 0.82 1.95
N ARG A 85 -10.14 1.73 1.26
CA ARG A 85 -10.63 3.01 1.83
C ARG A 85 -11.51 2.81 3.05
N HIS A 86 -12.42 1.84 2.97
CA HIS A 86 -13.39 1.55 4.03
C HIS A 86 -13.04 0.31 4.85
N GLN A 87 -11.84 -0.26 4.63
CA GLN A 87 -11.34 -1.47 5.29
C GLN A 87 -12.38 -2.61 5.32
N LYS A 88 -12.87 -3.00 4.13
CA LYS A 88 -13.86 -4.08 3.93
C LYS A 88 -13.20 -5.36 3.41
N GLY A 89 -13.92 -6.49 3.49
CA GLY A 89 -13.45 -7.79 3.00
C GLY A 89 -12.23 -8.26 3.78
N SER A 90 -11.20 -8.74 3.09
CA SER A 90 -9.97 -9.28 3.70
C SER A 90 -9.24 -8.27 4.60
N TYR A 91 -9.38 -6.96 4.35
CA TYR A 91 -8.81 -5.91 5.18
C TYR A 91 -9.50 -5.83 6.56
N ASP A 92 -10.83 -5.99 6.60
CA ASP A 92 -11.59 -6.02 7.86
C ASP A 92 -11.16 -7.22 8.71
N GLU A 93 -11.15 -8.40 8.11
CA GLU A 93 -10.77 -9.65 8.77
C GLU A 93 -9.35 -9.58 9.35
N ALA A 94 -8.40 -9.06 8.56
CA ALA A 94 -7.02 -8.90 9.00
C ALA A 94 -6.89 -7.89 10.15
N LEU A 95 -7.57 -6.74 10.07
CA LEU A 95 -7.56 -5.72 11.13
C LEU A 95 -8.25 -6.20 12.39
N ALA A 96 -9.33 -6.99 12.30
CA ALA A 96 -9.99 -7.61 13.44
C ALA A 96 -9.06 -8.61 14.15
N LYS A 97 -8.31 -9.41 13.38
CA LYS A 97 -7.28 -10.30 13.93
C LYS A 97 -6.19 -9.52 14.66
N HIS A 98 -5.70 -8.42 14.07
CA HIS A 98 -4.71 -7.56 14.72
C HIS A 98 -5.26 -6.84 15.94
N ALA A 99 -6.52 -6.41 15.93
CA ALA A 99 -7.18 -5.79 17.08
C ALA A 99 -7.19 -6.74 18.30
N ARG A 100 -7.44 -8.04 18.09
CA ARG A 100 -7.34 -9.06 19.15
C ARG A 100 -5.90 -9.28 19.63
N ARG A 101 -4.91 -9.14 18.75
CA ARG A 101 -3.49 -9.28 19.11
C ARG A 101 -2.94 -8.07 19.86
N PHE A 102 -3.41 -6.87 19.52
CA PHE A 102 -2.93 -5.59 20.03
C PHE A 102 -4.01 -4.86 20.84
N GLN A 103 -4.77 -5.59 21.66
CA GLN A 103 -5.86 -5.02 22.48
C GLN A 103 -5.39 -3.86 23.37
N HIS A 104 -4.13 -3.90 23.82
CA HIS A 104 -3.51 -2.87 24.64
C HIS A 104 -2.84 -1.74 23.84
N ASN A 105 -2.97 -1.73 22.51
CA ASN A 105 -2.41 -0.68 21.65
C ASN A 105 -3.43 -0.25 20.58
N PRO A 106 -4.55 0.36 20.98
CA PRO A 106 -5.58 0.83 20.05
C PRO A 106 -5.07 1.95 19.13
N GLU A 107 -4.09 2.73 19.58
CA GLU A 107 -3.46 3.79 18.78
C GLU A 107 -2.77 3.24 17.53
N LYS A 108 -2.05 2.12 17.65
CA LYS A 108 -1.41 1.46 16.51
C LYS A 108 -2.44 1.00 15.47
N LEU A 109 -3.53 0.39 15.93
CA LEU A 109 -4.62 -0.04 15.04
C LEU A 109 -5.28 1.17 14.36
N HIS A 110 -5.47 2.28 15.09
CA HIS A 110 -6.00 3.52 14.53
C HIS A 110 -5.07 4.11 13.46
N LYS A 111 -3.75 4.15 13.72
CA LYS A 111 -2.75 4.63 12.77
C LYS A 111 -2.81 3.84 11.45
N TRP A 112 -2.90 2.51 11.52
CA TRP A 112 -3.04 1.67 10.32
C TRP A 112 -4.34 1.92 9.55
N LYS A 113 -5.48 2.03 10.24
CA LYS A 113 -6.77 2.35 9.60
C LYS A 113 -6.72 3.69 8.88
N MET A 114 -6.14 4.71 9.52
CA MET A 114 -5.93 6.02 8.91
C MET A 114 -5.00 5.94 7.70
N ALA A 115 -3.89 5.21 7.82
CA ALA A 115 -2.95 5.02 6.71
C ALA A 115 -3.61 4.35 5.49
N LEU A 116 -4.40 3.31 5.70
CA LEU A 116 -5.14 2.63 4.63
C LEU A 116 -6.18 3.52 3.96
N ARG A 117 -6.90 4.32 4.75
CA ARG A 117 -7.85 5.30 4.21
C ARG A 117 -7.13 6.38 3.40
N GLN A 118 -6.10 6.99 3.98
CA GLN A 118 -5.32 8.06 3.35
C GLN A 118 -4.70 7.59 2.04
N VAL A 119 -4.06 6.41 2.01
CA VAL A 119 -3.45 5.90 0.77
C VAL A 119 -4.50 5.61 -0.29
N ALA A 120 -5.69 5.13 0.09
CA ALA A 120 -6.77 4.90 -0.84
C ALA A 120 -7.36 6.21 -1.40
N ASP A 121 -7.41 7.25 -0.57
CA ASP A 121 -7.87 8.59 -0.96
C ASP A 121 -6.94 9.28 -1.97
N LEU A 122 -5.67 8.83 -2.11
CA LEU A 122 -4.74 9.36 -3.13
C LEU A 122 -5.12 9.00 -4.56
N SER A 123 -5.88 7.93 -4.75
CA SER A 123 -6.20 7.42 -6.08
C SER A 123 -7.33 8.17 -6.79
N GLY A 124 -8.07 9.03 -6.08
CA GLY A 124 -9.10 9.89 -6.66
C GLY A 124 -10.43 9.22 -7.06
N PHE A 125 -10.52 7.88 -7.04
CA PHE A 125 -11.76 7.10 -7.30
C PHE A 125 -12.45 6.72 -5.99
#